data_AF-A0A6V7UJA0-F1
#
_entry.id   AF-A0A6V7UJA0-F1
#
_cell.length_a   1.000
_cell.length_b   1.000
_cell.length_c   1.000
_cell.angle_alpha   90.00
_cell.angle_beta   90.00
_cell.angle_gamma   90.00
#
_symmetry.space_group_name_H-M   'P 1'
#
loop_
_entity.id
_entity.type
_entity.pdbx_description
1 polymer ?
#
loop_
_entity_poly.entity_id
_entity_poly.type
_entity_poly.pdbx_seq_one_letter_code
_entity_poly.pdbx_strand_id
1 'polypeptide(L)'
;MCRIYNIWEFEHKDKCYSNNFRHYSCVFGIDDLWHNFHNSKYLFVNKMMPQYDFGAIICWHEEMRRRNILENRLKKLNSTIYQNWPQTRFHQEWRRQGKVDIDKFNCT
;
A
#
# COMPACT_ATOMS: atom_id res chain seq x y z
N MET A 1 -5.61 9.51 4.61
CA MET A 1 -5.96 8.26 3.92
C MET A 1 -4.72 7.67 3.25
N CYS A 2 -4.07 6.67 3.86
CA CYS A 2 -2.83 6.06 3.35
C CYS A 2 -3.00 5.60 1.89
N ARG A 3 -1.99 5.78 1.03
CA ARG A 3 -2.03 5.33 -0.36
C ARG A 3 -1.99 3.80 -0.37
N ILE A 4 -3.12 3.19 -0.68
CA ILE A 4 -3.28 1.73 -0.74
C ILE A 4 -2.83 1.27 -2.13
N TYR A 5 -2.00 0.22 -2.19
CA TYR A 5 -1.66 -0.41 -3.45
C TYR A 5 -2.81 -1.30 -3.91
N ASN A 6 -3.25 -1.12 -5.15
CA ASN A 6 -4.30 -1.92 -5.78
C ASN A 6 -3.90 -2.20 -7.22
N ILE A 7 -4.30 -3.37 -7.72
CA ILE A 7 -4.18 -3.77 -9.12
C ILE A 7 -5.59 -3.95 -9.67
N TRP A 8 -5.94 -3.13 -10.65
CA TRP A 8 -7.23 -3.19 -11.33
C TRP A 8 -7.14 -4.07 -12.57
N GLU A 9 -8.17 -4.89 -12.79
CA GLU A 9 -8.24 -5.79 -13.94
C GLU A 9 -8.14 -5.04 -15.27
N PHE A 10 -8.77 -3.86 -15.38
CA PHE A 10 -8.82 -3.11 -16.63
C PHE A 10 -7.51 -2.41 -17.00
N GLU A 11 -6.64 -2.14 -16.03
CA GLU A 11 -5.42 -1.34 -16.24
C GLU A 11 -4.16 -2.20 -16.20
N HIS A 12 -4.11 -3.18 -15.30
CA HIS A 12 -2.88 -3.86 -14.88
C HIS A 12 -3.10 -5.36 -14.65
N LYS A 13 -3.89 -6.02 -15.49
CA LYS A 13 -4.21 -7.45 -15.36
C LYS A 13 -2.97 -8.33 -15.27
N ASP A 14 -1.95 -8.00 -16.07
CA ASP A 14 -0.65 -8.68 -16.15
C ASP A 14 0.15 -8.67 -14.84
N LYS A 15 -0.18 -7.75 -13.91
CA LYS A 15 0.49 -7.63 -12.62
C LYS A 15 -0.22 -8.38 -11.50
N CYS A 16 -1.36 -9.01 -11.78
CA CYS A 16 -2.07 -9.87 -10.82
C CYS A 16 -1.67 -11.34 -11.04
N TYR A 17 -0.64 -11.80 -10.33
CA TYR A 17 -0.05 -13.12 -10.50
C TYR A 17 -0.97 -14.24 -9.99
N SER A 18 -1.78 -13.95 -8.97
CA SER A 18 -2.88 -14.80 -8.52
C SER A 18 -3.94 -15.09 -9.60
N ASN A 19 -4.05 -14.23 -10.61
CA ASN A 19 -5.14 -14.22 -11.60
C ASN A 19 -6.55 -14.22 -10.98
N ASN A 20 -6.67 -13.83 -9.71
CA ASN A 20 -7.94 -13.82 -8.99
C ASN A 20 -8.44 -12.38 -8.86
N PHE A 21 -9.61 -12.10 -9.42
CA PHE A 21 -10.23 -10.79 -9.36
C PHE A 21 -11.59 -10.89 -8.68
N ARG A 22 -11.88 -9.94 -7.80
CA ARG A 22 -13.21 -9.74 -7.24
C ARG A 22 -13.58 -8.28 -7.38
N HIS A 23 -14.73 -7.97 -7.96
CA HIS A 23 -15.12 -6.57 -8.25
C HIS A 23 -14.00 -5.80 -8.99
N TYR A 24 -13.38 -6.45 -9.99
CA TYR A 24 -12.31 -5.89 -10.82
C TYR A 24 -11.01 -5.51 -10.10
N SER A 25 -10.86 -5.85 -8.81
CA SER A 25 -9.64 -5.64 -8.03
C SER A 25 -8.99 -6.99 -7.74
N CYS A 26 -7.68 -7.07 -7.98
CA CYS A 26 -6.87 -8.26 -7.74
C CYS A 26 -6.93 -8.68 -6.27
N VAL A 27 -7.16 -9.97 -6.06
CA VAL A 27 -7.07 -10.62 -4.75
C VAL A 27 -5.68 -11.24 -4.64
N PHE A 28 -4.78 -10.55 -3.95
CA PHE A 28 -3.38 -10.94 -3.84
C PHE A 28 -3.22 -12.28 -3.14
N GLY A 29 -2.45 -13.17 -3.77
CA GLY A 29 -1.94 -14.42 -3.19
C GLY A 29 -0.45 -14.32 -2.88
N ILE A 30 0.16 -15.47 -2.55
CA ILE A 30 1.59 -15.52 -2.22
C ILE A 30 2.51 -15.08 -3.39
N ASP A 31 2.15 -15.40 -4.63
CA ASP A 31 2.96 -15.03 -5.81
C ASP A 31 3.00 -13.51 -6.01
N ASP A 32 1.88 -12.83 -5.74
CA ASP A 32 1.82 -11.38 -5.79
C ASP A 32 2.76 -10.74 -4.76
N LEU A 33 2.93 -11.34 -3.58
CA LEU A 33 3.89 -10.88 -2.55
C LEU A 33 5.32 -10.83 -3.05
N TRP A 34 5.74 -11.89 -3.73
CA TRP A 34 7.07 -11.98 -4.28
C TRP A 34 7.30 -10.94 -5.38
N HIS A 35 6.40 -10.86 -6.35
CA HIS A 35 6.59 -10.04 -7.54
C HIS A 35 6.28 -8.55 -7.32
N ASN A 36 5.23 -8.22 -6.57
CA ASN A 36 4.76 -6.84 -6.44
C ASN A 36 5.21 -6.17 -5.13
N PHE A 37 5.45 -6.94 -4.07
CA PHE A 37 5.54 -6.37 -2.71
C PHE A 37 6.93 -6.41 -2.06
N HIS A 38 7.82 -7.31 -2.48
CA HIS A 38 9.15 -7.48 -1.86
C HIS A 38 9.95 -6.17 -1.68
N ASN A 39 9.88 -5.25 -2.66
CA ASN A 39 10.54 -3.93 -2.63
C ASN A 39 9.57 -2.74 -2.68
N SER A 40 8.30 -2.97 -2.38
CA SER A 40 7.27 -1.94 -2.48
C SER A 40 7.33 -0.92 -1.33
N LYS A 41 7.16 0.36 -1.66
CA LYS A 41 7.01 1.46 -0.68
C LYS A 41 5.63 1.47 0.00
N TYR A 42 4.68 0.68 -0.49
CA TYR A 42 3.32 0.65 0.04
C TYR A 42 3.27 -0.20 1.32
N LEU A 43 2.58 0.32 2.34
CA LEU A 43 2.37 -0.36 3.62
C LEU A 43 1.03 -1.10 3.66
N PHE A 44 0.08 -0.70 2.80
CA PHE A 44 -1.26 -1.23 2.75
C PHE A 44 -1.59 -1.64 1.32
N VAL A 45 -2.31 -2.74 1.19
CA VAL A 45 -2.62 -3.38 -0.08
C VAL A 45 -4.12 -3.72 -0.10
N ASN A 46 -4.76 -3.56 -1.26
CA ASN A 46 -6.13 -3.95 -1.51
C ASN A 46 -6.16 -4.87 -2.75
N LYS A 47 -6.54 -6.15 -2.64
CA LYS A 47 -7.06 -6.85 -1.44
C LYS A 47 -6.43 -8.21 -1.21
N MET A 48 -6.45 -8.64 0.04
CA MET A 48 -6.18 -10.02 0.44
C MET A 48 -7.43 -10.57 1.11
N MET A 49 -7.71 -11.85 0.89
CA MET A 49 -8.90 -12.50 1.43
C MET A 49 -8.53 -13.83 2.08
N PRO A 50 -8.88 -14.06 3.37
CA PRO A 50 -8.59 -15.33 4.04
C PRO A 50 -9.17 -16.55 3.33
N GLN A 51 -10.30 -16.40 2.64
CA GLN A 51 -10.95 -17.48 1.90
C GLN A 51 -10.20 -17.87 0.63
N TYR A 52 -9.35 -16.99 0.11
CA TYR A 52 -8.53 -17.25 -1.06
C TYR A 52 -7.15 -17.76 -0.66
N ASP A 53 -6.42 -16.97 0.13
CA ASP A 53 -5.06 -17.29 0.55
C ASP A 53 -4.76 -16.63 1.90
N PHE A 54 -4.93 -17.41 2.98
CA PHE A 54 -4.57 -16.96 4.32
C PHE A 54 -3.04 -16.93 4.53
N GLY A 55 -2.28 -17.74 3.79
CA GLY A 55 -0.83 -17.76 3.84
C GLY A 55 -0.23 -16.44 3.36
N ALA A 56 -0.77 -15.88 2.27
CA ALA A 56 -0.41 -14.54 1.80
C ALA A 56 -0.61 -13.46 2.88
N ILE A 57 -1.72 -13.53 3.65
CA ILE A 57 -1.98 -12.57 4.73
C ILE A 57 -0.91 -12.68 5.83
N ILE A 58 -0.57 -13.91 6.23
CA ILE A 58 0.48 -14.14 7.24
C ILE A 58 1.84 -13.64 6.74
N CYS A 59 2.25 -14.02 5.53
CA CYS A 59 3.53 -13.61 4.97
C CYS A 59 3.64 -12.10 4.81
N TRP A 60 2.55 -11.42 4.41
CA TRP A 60 2.53 -9.96 4.37
C TRP A 60 2.70 -9.34 5.76
N HIS A 61 2.04 -9.90 6.77
CA HIS A 61 2.16 -9.45 8.15
C HIS A 61 3.59 -9.63 8.70
N GLU A 62 4.24 -10.75 8.39
CA GLU A 62 5.64 -10.99 8.73
C GLU A 62 6.59 -10.02 8.02
N GLU A 63 6.36 -9.74 6.74
CA GLU A 63 7.13 -8.76 5.97
C GLU A 63 6.98 -7.35 6.55
N MET A 64 5.76 -6.96 6.94
CA MET A 64 5.50 -5.68 7.62
C MET A 64 6.19 -5.62 8.98
N ARG A 65 6.14 -6.71 9.76
CA ARG A 65 6.86 -6.83 11.03
C ARG A 65 8.37 -6.72 10.82
N ARG A 66 8.92 -7.37 9.79
CA ARG A 66 10.33 -7.31 9.42
C ARG A 66 10.75 -5.88 9.08
N ARG A 67 9.94 -5.15 8.31
CA ARG A 67 10.17 -3.73 7.97
C ARG A 67 10.17 -2.82 9.19
N ASN A 68 9.30 -3.09 10.16
CA ASN A 68 9.17 -2.29 11.38
C ASN A 68 10.29 -2.59 12.41
N ILE A 69 10.59 -3.87 12.66
CA ILE A 69 11.58 -4.28 13.66
C ILE A 69 13.03 -4.01 13.21
N LEU A 70 13.30 -3.97 11.90
CA LEU A 70 14.64 -3.66 11.36
C LEU A 70 14.97 -2.16 11.26
N GLU A 71 14.09 -1.27 11.74
CA GLU A 71 14.38 0.17 11.81
C GLU A 71 15.65 0.48 12.62
N ASN A 72 16.06 -0.42 13.54
CA ASN A 72 17.23 -0.21 14.38
C ASN A 72 18.56 -0.75 13.81
N ARG A 73 18.60 -1.49 12.69
CA ARG A 73 19.87 -2.07 12.23
C ARG A 73 20.22 -1.99 10.74
N LEU A 74 19.28 -1.98 9.77
CA LEU A 74 19.70 -2.11 8.36
C LEU A 74 18.93 -1.34 7.28
N LYS A 75 17.73 -0.80 7.52
CA LYS A 75 17.04 0.10 6.55
C LYS A 75 15.84 0.76 7.22
N LYS A 76 16.02 1.99 7.72
CA LYS A 76 14.90 2.82 8.21
C LYS A 76 13.92 3.03 7.06
N LEU A 77 12.62 2.79 7.29
CA LEU A 77 11.57 3.22 6.37
C LEU A 77 11.81 4.70 6.07
N ASN A 78 11.89 5.07 4.79
CA ASN A 78 12.15 6.46 4.42
C ASN A 78 10.92 7.31 4.80
N SER A 79 10.95 7.87 6.01
CA SER A 79 9.86 8.66 6.59
C SER A 79 9.47 9.84 5.72
N THR A 80 10.42 10.40 4.96
CA THR A 80 10.18 11.51 4.04
C THR A 80 9.18 11.13 2.95
N ILE A 81 9.17 9.88 2.48
CA ILE A 81 8.19 9.40 1.49
C ILE A 81 6.77 9.49 2.07
N TYR A 82 6.59 9.04 3.32
CA TYR A 82 5.28 8.98 3.97
C TYR A 82 4.79 10.34 4.48
N GLN A 83 5.72 11.23 4.86
CA GLN A 83 5.44 12.61 5.23
C GLN A 83 4.95 13.43 4.03
N ASN A 84 5.55 13.20 2.85
CA ASN A 84 5.19 13.91 1.62
C ASN A 84 3.97 13.32 0.91
N TRP A 85 3.35 12.28 1.45
CA TRP A 85 2.15 11.72 0.86
C TRP A 85 1.00 12.76 0.81
N PRO A 86 0.20 12.79 -0.27
CA PRO A 86 -0.87 13.77 -0.45
C PRO A 86 -1.81 13.83 0.75
N GLN A 87 -2.23 12.69 1.27
CA GLN A 87 -3.08 12.62 2.46
C GLN A 87 -2.44 13.20 3.73
N THR A 88 -1.12 13.08 3.87
CA THR A 88 -0.38 13.53 5.04
C THR A 88 -0.25 15.04 4.95
N ARG A 89 0.14 15.56 3.78
CA ARG A 89 0.16 16.99 3.45
C ARG A 89 -1.22 17.63 3.64
N PHE A 90 -2.27 17.02 3.09
CA PHE A 90 -3.64 17.49 3.25
C PHE A 90 -4.04 17.58 4.72
N HIS A 91 -3.76 16.52 5.50
CA HIS A 91 -4.06 16.53 6.92
C HIS A 91 -3.27 17.60 7.69
N GLN A 92 -1.98 17.79 7.37
CA GLN A 92 -1.14 18.83 7.98
C GLN A 92 -1.64 20.23 7.64
N GLU A 93 -2.00 20.49 6.38
CA GLU A 93 -2.57 21.78 5.95
C GLU A 93 -3.90 22.05 6.64
N TRP A 94 -4.77 21.04 6.73
CA TRP A 94 -6.03 21.13 7.44
C TRP A 94 -5.83 21.42 8.94
N ARG A 95 -4.88 20.75 9.59
CA ARG A 95 -4.53 20.99 11.00
C ARG A 95 -4.00 22.40 11.23
N ARG A 96 -3.32 22.99 10.24
CA ARG A 96 -2.75 24.35 10.32
C ARG A 96 -3.78 25.45 10.07
N GLN A 97 -4.70 25.24 9.12
CA GLN A 97 -5.59 26.29 8.60
C GLN A 97 -7.07 26.08 8.93
N GLY A 98 -7.46 24.92 9.45
CA GLY A 98 -8.85 24.52 9.69
C GLY A 98 -9.65 24.18 8.42
N LYS A 99 -9.12 24.53 7.23
CA LYS A 99 -9.72 24.27 5.92
C LYS A 99 -8.62 24.07 4.87
N VAL A 100 -8.89 23.21 3.89
CA VAL A 100 -8.04 23.02 2.69
C VAL A 100 -8.92 23.26 1.47
N ASP A 101 -8.40 24.03 0.52
CA ASP A 101 -9.05 24.23 -0.78
C ASP A 101 -8.82 22.97 -1.63
N ILE A 102 -9.87 22.16 -1.77
CA ILE A 102 -9.80 20.85 -2.43
C ILE A 102 -9.45 21.03 -3.91
N ASP A 103 -9.96 22.07 -4.56
CA ASP A 103 -9.78 22.31 -5.99
C ASP A 103 -8.35 22.74 -6.33
N LYS A 104 -7.61 23.27 -5.33
CA LYS A 104 -6.22 23.70 -5.48
C LYS A 104 -5.21 22.73 -4.88
N PHE A 105 -5.67 21.71 -4.16
CA PHE A 105 -4.78 20.79 -3.48
C PHE A 105 -4.12 19.83 -4.48
N ASN A 106 -2.79 19.90 -4.60
CA ASN A 106 -2.05 19.01 -5.48
C ASN A 106 -1.91 17.61 -4.87
N CYS A 107 -2.60 16.64 -5.47
CA CYS A 107 -2.58 15.21 -5.12
C CYS A 107 -1.38 14.42 -5.65
N THR A 108 -0.46 15.10 -6.35
CA THR A 108 0.77 14.50 -6.91
C THR A 108 1.88 14.44 -5.86
#